data_AF-K6VCU6-F1
#
_entry.id   AF-K6VCU6-F1
#
_cell.length_a   1.000
_cell.length_b   1.000
_cell.length_c   1.000
_cell.angle_alpha   90.00
_cell.angle_beta   90.00
_cell.angle_gamma   90.00
#
_symmetry.space_group_name_H-M   'P 1'
#
loop_
_entity.id
_entity.type
_entity.pdbx_description
1 polymer ?
#
loop_
_entity_poly.entity_id
_entity_poly.type
_entity_poly.pdbx_seq_one_letter_code
_entity_poly.pdbx_strand_id
1 'polypeptide(L)'
;MIMNRHIIRHNMEFSDPMKYWQLDKNKLPLAITDKFYDDAIYQADDLFSKRKHNLFVNNCHHHVAMVLNNIKYKGRSDWTPFKVVLNLVIHGHFVSWKYFFVLYGPFLFILLLFVFLAVAF
;
A
#
# COMPACT_ATOMS: atom_id res chain seq x y z
N MET A 1 -0.22 -3.26 -1.19
CA MET A 1 -1.58 -2.96 -1.66
C MET A 1 -2.42 -4.20 -1.41
N ILE A 2 -3.59 -4.07 -0.78
CA ILE A 2 -4.53 -5.20 -0.69
C ILE A 2 -5.11 -5.35 -2.10
N MET A 3 -4.58 -6.32 -2.85
CA MET A 3 -4.99 -6.55 -4.24
C MET A 3 -5.76 -7.85 -4.26
N ASN A 4 -7.06 -7.77 -4.52
CA ASN A 4 -7.83 -8.92 -4.94
C ASN A 4 -7.33 -9.35 -6.34
N ARG A 5 -7.32 -10.67 -6.60
CA ARG A 5 -6.97 -11.24 -7.91
C ARG A 5 -7.75 -10.60 -9.06
N HIS A 6 -8.94 -10.05 -8.76
CA HIS A 6 -9.82 -9.43 -9.73
C HIS A 6 -9.41 -8.02 -10.20
N ILE A 7 -8.60 -7.27 -9.43
CA ILE A 7 -8.19 -5.90 -9.77
C ILE A 7 -6.96 -5.90 -10.71
N ILE A 8 -6.26 -7.04 -10.81
CA ILE A 8 -5.13 -7.22 -11.74
C ILE A 8 -5.67 -7.65 -13.11
N ARG A 9 -6.51 -6.82 -13.72
CA ARG A 9 -6.86 -6.98 -15.14
C ARG A 9 -6.04 -5.98 -15.95
N HIS A 10 -4.84 -6.43 -16.29
CA HIS A 10 -3.91 -5.86 -17.28
C HIS A 10 -3.16 -4.58 -16.84
N ASN A 11 -1.83 -4.59 -17.05
CA ASN A 11 -0.87 -3.50 -16.86
C ASN A 11 -1.20 -2.46 -15.77
N MET A 12 -0.52 -2.55 -14.62
CA MET A 12 -0.53 -1.44 -13.67
C MET A 12 0.05 -0.18 -14.33
N GLU A 13 -0.69 0.93 -14.29
CA GLU A 13 -0.24 2.24 -14.82
C GLU A 13 1.14 2.66 -14.27
N PHE A 14 1.51 2.16 -13.09
CA PHE A 14 2.73 2.53 -12.37
C PHE A 14 3.74 1.38 -12.23
N SER A 15 3.76 0.42 -13.17
CA SER A 15 4.62 -0.76 -13.13
C SER A 15 4.31 -1.71 -11.96
N ASP A 16 5.04 -2.82 -11.89
CA ASP A 16 4.84 -3.86 -10.88
C ASP A 16 5.14 -3.35 -9.46
N PRO A 17 4.44 -3.87 -8.44
CA PRO A 17 4.64 -3.42 -7.07
C PRO A 17 6.05 -3.79 -6.60
N MET A 18 6.80 -2.80 -6.13
CA MET A 18 8.16 -3.00 -5.61
C MET A 18 8.17 -3.55 -4.17
N LYS A 19 7.14 -3.21 -3.39
CA LYS A 19 7.01 -3.53 -1.96
C LYS A 19 5.57 -3.88 -1.61
N TYR A 20 5.37 -4.86 -0.75
CA TYR A 20 4.05 -5.28 -0.27
C TYR A 20 4.02 -5.40 1.25
N TRP A 21 2.86 -5.21 1.84
CA TRP A 21 2.61 -5.49 3.25
C TRP A 21 1.52 -6.56 3.33
N GLN A 22 1.91 -7.74 3.81
CA GLN A 22 1.00 -8.86 3.99
C GLN A 22 0.22 -8.69 5.30
N LEU A 23 -1.10 -8.77 5.22
CA LEU A 23 -1.95 -8.71 6.40
C LEU A 23 -1.87 -10.01 7.20
N ASP A 24 -1.90 -9.88 8.50
CA ASP A 24 -1.89 -11.01 9.43
C ASP A 24 -3.32 -11.51 9.64
N LYS A 25 -3.59 -12.76 9.24
CA LYS A 25 -4.92 -13.37 9.36
C LYS A 25 -5.41 -13.42 10.82
N ASN A 26 -4.50 -13.55 11.79
CA ASN A 26 -4.85 -13.59 13.22
C ASN A 26 -5.35 -12.24 13.74
N LYS A 27 -5.12 -11.16 12.99
CA LYS A 27 -5.58 -9.80 13.34
C LYS A 27 -6.89 -9.44 12.65
N LEU A 28 -7.48 -10.36 11.89
CA LEU A 28 -8.84 -10.23 11.42
C LEU A 28 -9.82 -10.59 12.55
N PRO A 29 -11.06 -10.09 12.51
CA PRO A 29 -12.09 -10.52 13.43
C PRO A 29 -12.27 -12.05 13.38
N LEU A 30 -12.39 -12.72 14.53
CA LEU A 30 -12.52 -14.19 14.62
C LEU A 30 -13.69 -14.75 13.80
N ALA A 31 -14.73 -13.94 13.59
CA ALA A 31 -15.93 -14.31 12.84
C ALA A 31 -15.89 -13.89 11.36
N ILE A 32 -14.76 -13.37 10.85
CA ILE A 32 -14.69 -12.98 9.44
C ILE A 32 -14.74 -14.24 8.56
N THR A 33 -15.56 -14.20 7.52
CA THR A 33 -15.60 -15.23 6.48
C THR A 33 -14.86 -14.73 5.24
N ASP A 34 -14.33 -15.64 4.43
CA ASP A 34 -13.72 -15.29 3.15
C ASP A 34 -14.71 -14.48 2.27
N LYS A 35 -15.99 -14.87 2.29
CA LYS A 35 -17.05 -14.13 1.62
C LYS A 35 -17.17 -12.69 2.12
N PHE A 36 -17.18 -12.47 3.44
CA PHE A 36 -17.26 -11.11 3.99
C PHE A 36 -16.04 -10.26 3.61
N TYR A 37 -14.85 -10.88 3.60
CA TYR A 37 -13.63 -10.21 3.17
C TYR A 37 -13.71 -9.78 1.69
N ASP A 38 -14.16 -10.68 0.81
CA ASP A 38 -14.37 -10.38 -0.60
C ASP A 38 -15.46 -9.33 -0.82
N ASP A 39 -16.59 -9.43 -0.12
CA ASP A 39 -17.69 -8.46 -0.18
C ASP A 39 -17.22 -7.06 0.26
N ALA A 40 -16.37 -6.97 1.29
CA ALA A 40 -15.80 -5.71 1.75
C ALA A 40 -14.87 -5.07 0.70
N ILE A 41 -14.16 -5.89 -0.08
CA ILE A 41 -13.36 -5.42 -1.22
C ILE A 41 -14.28 -4.93 -2.34
N TYR A 42 -15.27 -5.72 -2.75
CA TYR A 42 -16.18 -5.34 -3.83
C TYR A 42 -16.95 -4.05 -3.51
N GLN A 43 -17.39 -3.89 -2.26
CA GLN A 43 -18.04 -2.67 -1.81
C GLN A 43 -17.11 -1.46 -1.88
N ALA A 44 -15.84 -1.62 -1.47
CA ALA A 44 -14.86 -0.55 -1.57
C ALA A 44 -14.51 -0.22 -3.03
N ASP A 45 -14.43 -1.21 -3.91
CA ASP A 45 -14.19 -1.04 -5.35
C ASP A 45 -15.35 -0.26 -6.01
N ASP A 46 -16.61 -0.63 -5.72
CA ASP A 46 -17.78 0.08 -6.25
C ASP A 46 -17.79 1.55 -5.78
N LEU A 47 -17.56 1.79 -4.49
CA LEU A 47 -17.45 3.15 -3.95
C LEU A 47 -16.26 3.93 -4.51
N PHE A 48 -15.15 3.26 -4.77
CA PHE A 48 -13.95 3.86 -5.32
C PHE A 48 -14.19 4.29 -6.77
N SER A 49 -14.74 3.41 -7.60
CA SER A 49 -15.03 3.67 -9.03
C SER A 49 -16.01 4.83 -9.27
N LYS A 50 -16.91 5.10 -8.32
CA LYS A 50 -17.89 6.20 -8.41
C LYS A 50 -17.33 7.56 -8.01
N ARG A 51 -16.14 7.63 -7.39
CA ARG A 51 -15.54 8.87 -6.89
C ARG A 51 -14.48 9.37 -7.86
N LYS A 52 -14.41 10.69 -8.09
CA LYS A 52 -13.29 11.27 -8.85
C LYS A 52 -11.96 10.92 -8.16
N HIS A 53 -11.06 10.31 -8.91
CA HIS A 53 -9.74 9.95 -8.41
C HIS A 53 -8.84 11.18 -8.46
N ASN A 54 -8.08 11.39 -7.39
CA ASN A 54 -7.06 12.42 -7.35
C ASN A 54 -5.85 11.87 -6.59
N LEU A 55 -4.65 12.18 -7.06
CA LEU A 55 -3.37 11.66 -6.52
C LEU A 55 -3.25 11.81 -4.99
N PHE A 56 -3.84 12.87 -4.43
CA PHE A 56 -3.73 13.22 -3.02
C PHE A 56 -4.95 12.86 -2.16
N VAL A 57 -6.17 12.97 -2.70
CA VAL A 57 -7.42 12.98 -1.89
C VAL A 57 -8.26 11.72 -2.05
N ASN A 58 -8.11 10.99 -3.16
CA ASN A 58 -8.86 9.76 -3.41
C ASN A 58 -8.03 8.83 -4.30
N ASN A 59 -6.98 8.27 -3.69
CA ASN A 59 -6.02 7.40 -4.33
C ASN A 59 -6.16 5.94 -3.84
N CYS A 60 -5.32 5.04 -4.36
CA CYS A 60 -5.33 3.63 -3.99
C CYS A 60 -5.13 3.37 -2.48
N HIS A 61 -4.48 4.27 -1.74
CA HIS A 61 -4.30 4.13 -0.29
C HIS A 61 -5.58 4.48 0.49
N HIS A 62 -6.43 5.37 -0.04
CA HIS A 62 -7.76 5.62 0.50
C HIS A 62 -8.68 4.40 0.29
N HIS A 63 -8.58 3.74 -0.86
CA HIS A 63 -9.27 2.48 -1.11
C HIS A 63 -8.86 1.39 -0.11
N VAL A 64 -7.55 1.17 0.05
CA VAL A 64 -7.03 0.19 1.03
C VAL A 64 -7.47 0.53 2.45
N ALA A 65 -7.45 1.80 2.84
CA ALA A 65 -7.92 2.23 4.16
C ALA A 65 -9.42 1.93 4.36
N MET A 66 -10.24 2.14 3.33
CA MET A 66 -11.68 1.81 3.35
C MET A 66 -11.91 0.32 3.57
N VAL A 67 -11.22 -0.54 2.81
CA VAL A 67 -11.30 -2.00 2.99
C VAL A 67 -10.91 -2.40 4.42
N LEU A 68 -9.79 -1.89 4.93
CA LEU A 68 -9.31 -2.18 6.29
C LEU A 68 -10.30 -1.75 7.38
N ASN A 69 -11.01 -0.64 7.16
CA ASN A 69 -12.06 -0.18 8.06
C ASN A 69 -13.30 -1.08 8.01
N ASN A 70 -13.73 -1.48 6.80
CA ASN A 70 -14.89 -2.35 6.60
C ASN A 70 -14.67 -3.72 7.28
N ILE A 71 -13.47 -4.28 7.17
CA ILE A 71 -13.13 -5.58 7.80
C ILE A 71 -12.68 -5.46 9.26
N LYS A 72 -12.70 -4.26 9.84
CA LYS A 72 -12.23 -3.98 11.22
C LYS A 72 -10.85 -4.59 11.54
N TYR A 73 -9.91 -4.46 10.60
CA TYR A 73 -8.59 -5.08 10.75
C TYR A 73 -7.85 -4.55 12.00
N LYS A 74 -7.25 -5.46 12.78
CA LYS A 74 -6.68 -5.21 14.12
C LYS A 74 -7.70 -4.69 15.15
N GLY A 75 -9.00 -4.96 14.95
CA GLY A 75 -10.07 -4.42 15.78
C GLY A 75 -10.28 -2.91 15.62
N ARG A 76 -9.79 -2.32 14.53
CA ARG A 76 -9.82 -0.87 14.29
C ARG A 76 -10.63 -0.52 13.04
N SER A 77 -11.29 0.62 13.07
CA SER A 77 -12.04 1.21 11.96
C SER A 77 -11.63 2.67 11.67
N ASP A 78 -10.42 3.05 12.10
CA ASP A 78 -9.84 4.39 11.97
C ASP A 78 -8.60 4.41 11.06
N TRP A 79 -8.52 3.46 10.11
CA TRP A 79 -7.47 3.39 9.11
C TRP A 79 -7.53 4.62 8.20
N THR A 80 -6.38 5.29 8.09
CA THR A 80 -6.16 6.38 7.17
C THR A 80 -5.12 5.97 6.12
N PRO A 81 -5.10 6.58 4.93
CA PRO A 81 -4.06 6.35 3.94
C PRO A 81 -2.65 6.50 4.52
N PHE A 82 -2.45 7.48 5.40
CA PHE A 82 -1.19 7.69 6.10
C PHE A 82 -0.81 6.48 6.96
N LYS A 83 -1.74 5.93 7.76
CA LYS A 83 -1.50 4.70 8.55
C LYS A 83 -1.18 3.52 7.64
N VAL A 84 -1.83 3.41 6.48
CA VAL A 84 -1.55 2.35 5.49
C VAL A 84 -0.13 2.47 4.96
N VAL A 85 0.28 3.67 4.49
CA VAL A 85 1.65 3.92 4.00
C VAL A 85 2.67 3.65 5.10
N LEU A 86 2.44 4.15 6.32
CA LEU A 86 3.34 3.93 7.44
C LEU A 86 3.51 2.44 7.77
N ASN A 87 2.41 1.67 7.76
CA ASN A 87 2.50 0.22 7.96
C ASN A 87 3.23 -0.47 6.81
N LEU A 88 3.05 -0.02 5.56
CA LEU A 88 3.80 -0.53 4.40
C LEU A 88 5.30 -0.21 4.48
N VAL A 89 5.67 0.96 5.01
CA VAL A 89 7.08 1.33 5.20
C VAL A 89 7.72 0.45 6.27
N ILE A 90 7.08 0.30 7.44
CA ILE A 90 7.62 -0.42 8.59
C ILE A 90 7.57 -1.94 8.43
N HIS A 91 6.44 -2.49 7.96
CA HIS A 91 6.19 -3.93 7.91
C HIS A 91 6.17 -4.49 6.49
N GLY A 92 6.48 -3.67 5.49
CA GLY A 92 6.47 -4.14 4.11
C GLY A 92 7.77 -4.84 3.73
N HIS A 93 7.65 -5.82 2.85
CA HIS A 93 8.74 -6.59 2.28
C HIS A 93 8.90 -6.22 0.80
N PHE A 94 10.16 -6.11 0.35
CA PHE A 94 10.44 -5.94 -1.07
C PHE A 94 10.14 -7.25 -1.82
N VAL A 95 9.58 -7.13 -3.02
CA VAL A 95 9.35 -8.30 -3.89
C VAL A 95 10.69 -8.92 -4.33
N SER A 96 11.74 -8.10 -4.43
CA SER A 96 13.10 -8.52 -4.75
C SER A 96 14.10 -7.52 -4.18
N TRP A 97 15.29 -8.00 -3.82
CA TRP A 97 16.43 -7.16 -3.43
C TRP A 97 16.80 -6.12 -4.49
N LYS A 98 16.54 -6.39 -5.78
CA LYS A 98 16.71 -5.39 -6.85
C LYS A 98 15.95 -4.10 -6.56
N TYR A 99 14.71 -4.20 -6.08
CA TYR A 99 13.87 -3.04 -5.84
C TYR A 99 14.33 -2.20 -4.64
N PHE A 100 15.04 -2.81 -3.68
CA PHE A 100 15.68 -2.06 -2.60
C PHE A 100 16.70 -1.05 -3.16
N PHE A 101 17.58 -1.52 -4.05
CA PHE A 101 18.59 -0.65 -4.67
C PHE A 101 17.98 0.36 -5.64
N VAL A 102 16.94 -0.03 -6.39
CA VAL A 102 16.22 0.91 -7.27
C VAL A 102 15.58 2.04 -6.46
N LEU A 103 15.00 1.73 -5.29
CA LEU A 103 14.32 2.73 -4.46
C LEU A 103 15.29 3.65 -3.71
N TYR A 104 16.35 3.10 -3.10
CA TYR A 104 17.26 3.85 -2.24
C TYR A 104 18.55 4.31 -2.91
N GLY A 105 18.98 3.63 -3.97
CA GLY A 105 20.25 3.90 -4.66
C GLY A 105 20.39 5.33 -5.18
N PRO A 106 19.41 5.87 -5.93
CA PRO A 106 19.49 7.26 -6.42
C PRO A 106 19.59 8.29 -5.30
N PHE A 107 18.81 8.13 -4.23
CA PHE A 107 18.86 9.03 -3.08
C PHE A 107 20.21 8.96 -2.36
N LEU A 108 20.73 7.75 -2.13
CA LEU A 108 22.03 7.55 -1.49
C LEU A 108 23.17 8.14 -2.34
N PHE A 109 23.12 7.97 -3.66
CA PHE A 109 24.11 8.53 -4.57
C PHE A 109 24.12 10.06 -4.52
N ILE A 110 22.95 10.70 -4.60
CA ILE A 110 22.82 12.16 -4.50
C ILE A 110 23.34 12.66 -3.14
N LEU A 111 22.97 11.99 -2.05
CA LEU A 111 23.44 12.35 -0.71
C LEU A 111 24.96 12.27 -0.59
N LEU A 112 25.58 11.19 -1.09
CA LEU A 112 27.03 11.01 -1.09
C LEU A 112 27.73 12.08 -1.94
N LEU A 113 27.15 12.44 -3.09
CA LEU A 113 27.67 13.53 -3.93
C LEU A 113 27.63 14.87 -3.20
N PHE A 114 26.52 15.20 -2.52
CA PHE A 114 26.42 16.42 -1.72
C PHE A 114 27.45 16.47 -0.58
N VAL A 115 27.61 15.37 0.15
CA VAL A 115 28.61 15.27 1.22
C VAL A 115 30.03 15.43 0.67
N PHE A 116 30.34 14.77 -0.46
CA PHE A 116 31.63 14.90 -1.12
C PHE A 116 31.91 16.36 -1.49
N LEU A 117 30.97 17.03 -2.16
CA LEU A 117 31.12 18.44 -2.55
C LEU A 117 31.29 19.37 -1.34
N ALA A 118 30.61 19.10 -0.22
CA ALA A 118 30.69 19.92 0.99
C ALA A 118 31.97 19.72 1.80
N VAL A 119 32.69 18.62 1.59
CA VAL A 119 33.95 18.30 2.30
C VAL A 119 35.17 18.55 1.42
N ALA A 120 35.04 18.41 0.10
CA ALA A 120 36.14 18.56 -0.85
C ALA A 120 36.37 20.02 -1.31
N PHE A 121 35.42 20.92 -1.07
CA PHE A 121 35.47 22.34 -1.40
C PHE A 121 35.04 23.18 -0.21
#